data_AF-A0A740B206-F1
#
_entry.id   AF-A0A740B206-F1
#
_cell.length_a   1.000
_cell.length_b   1.000
_cell.length_c   1.000
_cell.angle_alpha   90.00
_cell.angle_beta   90.00
_cell.angle_gamma   90.00
#
_symmetry.space_group_name_H-M   'P 1'
#
loop_
_entity.id
_entity.type
_entity.pdbx_description
1 polymer ?
#
loop_
_entity_poly.entity_id
_entity_poly.type
_entity_poly.pdbx_seq_one_letter_code
_entity_poly.pdbx_strand_id
1 'polypeptide(L)'
;IMFIPAPAKKNVWDEFMKNPEKEINAIRTPPYHGDQGFIGRICQDAERWQNILPGRIISYKANIATPKMIGFNPELYDGTGNGKLPDGVSIVCFHGSPRP
;
A
#
# COMPACT_ATOMS: atom_id res chain seq x y z
N ILE A 1 -0.08 -2.71 2.40
CA ILE A 1 -0.86 -1.70 3.16
C ILE A 1 -0.03 -1.33 4.38
N MET A 2 0.18 -0.03 4.58
CA MET A 2 0.91 0.50 5.74
C MET A 2 0.09 0.30 7.02
N PHE A 3 0.74 -0.17 8.08
CA PHE A 3 0.20 -0.20 9.43
C PHE A 3 0.73 1.00 10.19
N ILE A 4 -0.18 1.78 10.77
CA ILE A 4 0.17 2.95 11.59
C ILE A 4 -0.34 2.68 13.01
N PRO A 5 0.55 2.41 13.97
CA PRO A 5 0.18 2.25 15.36
C PRO A 5 -0.60 3.47 15.87
N ALA A 6 -1.59 3.27 16.75
CA ALA A 6 -2.40 4.35 17.29
C ALA A 6 -1.56 5.51 17.91
N PRO A 7 -0.47 5.25 18.68
CA PRO A 7 0.36 6.33 19.22
C PRO A 7 1.01 7.20 18.14
N ALA A 8 1.36 6.62 16.98
CA ALA A 8 2.01 7.34 15.89
C ALA A 8 1.03 8.25 15.12
N LYS A 9 -0.28 7.95 15.14
CA LYS A 9 -1.29 8.71 14.40
C LYS A 9 -1.38 10.17 14.85
N LYS A 10 -1.22 10.43 16.16
CA LYS A 10 -1.22 11.80 16.68
C LYS A 10 -0.07 12.62 16.08
N ASN A 11 1.14 12.05 16.03
CA ASN A 11 2.31 12.74 15.47
C ASN A 11 2.14 13.03 13.98
N VAL A 12 1.60 12.06 13.21
CA VAL A 12 1.28 12.26 11.79
C VAL A 12 0.27 13.39 11.60
N TRP A 13 -0.78 13.40 12.43
CA TRP A 13 -1.82 14.42 12.38
C TRP A 13 -1.30 15.82 12.72
N ASP A 14 -0.56 15.94 13.82
CA ASP A 14 0.02 17.20 14.27
C ASP A 14 0.99 17.76 13.21
N GLU A 15 1.80 16.90 12.58
CA GLU A 15 2.70 17.32 11.50
C GLU A 15 1.94 17.78 10.25
N PHE A 16 0.89 17.06 9.87
CA PHE A 16 0.07 17.43 8.72
C PHE A 16 -0.60 18.80 8.93
N MET A 17 -1.09 19.04 10.15
CA MET A 17 -1.79 20.28 10.51
C MET A 17 -0.89 21.52 10.58
N LYS A 18 0.44 21.38 10.54
CA LYS A 18 1.35 22.54 10.44
C LYS A 18 1.18 23.28 9.11
N ASN A 19 0.97 22.56 8.01
CA ASN A 19 0.72 23.15 6.69
C ASN A 19 0.10 22.13 5.72
N PRO A 20 -1.22 21.84 5.84
CA PRO A 20 -1.89 20.86 5.00
C PRO A 20 -1.80 21.18 3.51
N GLU A 21 -1.94 22.45 3.14
CA GLU A 21 -1.92 22.90 1.73
C GLU A 21 -0.58 22.60 1.08
N LYS A 22 0.54 22.84 1.77
CA LYS A 22 1.87 22.50 1.26
C LYS A 22 2.00 21.00 1.00
N GLU A 23 1.51 20.16 1.93
CA GLU A 23 1.63 18.71 1.80
C GLU A 23 0.73 18.14 0.71
N ILE A 24 -0.48 18.67 0.54
CA ILE A 24 -1.42 18.29 -0.53
C ILE A 24 -0.90 18.70 -1.90
N ASN A 25 -0.37 19.93 -2.02
CA ASN A 25 0.08 20.49 -3.30
C ASN A 25 1.52 20.08 -3.67
N ALA A 26 2.24 19.38 -2.78
CA ALA A 26 3.61 18.95 -3.05
C ALA A 26 3.65 17.93 -4.20
N ILE A 27 4.28 18.32 -5.31
CA ILE A 27 4.58 17.40 -6.41
C ILE A 27 5.76 16.52 -5.98
N ARG A 28 5.50 15.23 -5.75
CA ARG A 28 6.50 14.23 -5.36
C ARG A 28 6.41 13.03 -6.30
N THR A 29 7.54 12.39 -6.54
CA THR A 29 7.61 11.16 -7.35
C THR A 29 7.49 9.91 -6.48
N PRO A 30 7.09 8.76 -7.05
CA PRO A 30 7.13 7.49 -6.33
C PRO A 30 8.54 7.20 -5.81
N PRO A 31 8.68 6.55 -4.63
CA PRO A 31 7.62 6.06 -3.75
C PRO A 31 7.10 7.11 -2.74
N TYR A 32 7.56 8.36 -2.82
CA TYR A 32 7.35 9.40 -1.79
C TYR A 32 6.15 10.32 -2.06
N HIS A 33 5.25 9.94 -2.97
CA HIS A 33 4.07 10.74 -3.29
C HIS A 33 2.87 10.39 -2.40
N GLY A 34 1.94 11.34 -2.33
CA GLY A 34 0.68 11.19 -1.61
C GLY A 34 0.83 10.96 -0.11
N ASP A 35 -0.18 10.33 0.47
CA ASP A 35 -0.27 10.01 1.89
C ASP A 35 0.80 9.00 2.33
N GLN A 36 1.04 7.94 1.55
CA GLN A 36 2.04 6.92 1.88
C GLN A 36 3.44 7.55 2.00
N GLY A 37 3.80 8.44 1.08
CA GLY A 37 5.07 9.16 1.14
C GLY A 37 5.13 10.17 2.30
N PHE A 38 4.05 10.91 2.55
CA PHE A 38 3.97 11.83 3.68
C PHE A 38 4.16 11.10 5.02
N ILE A 39 3.35 10.07 5.25
CA ILE A 39 3.35 9.29 6.49
C ILE A 39 4.68 8.55 6.65
N GLY A 40 5.23 7.95 5.59
CA GLY A 40 6.51 7.25 5.65
C GLY A 40 7.69 8.11 6.07
N ARG A 41 7.65 9.44 5.83
CA ARG A 41 8.68 10.36 6.33
C ARG A 41 8.60 10.59 7.84
N ILE A 42 7.40 10.56 8.39
CA ILE A 42 7.13 10.82 9.82
C ILE A 42 7.26 9.52 10.62
N CYS A 43 6.76 8.42 10.05
CA CYS A 43 6.78 7.09 10.62
C CYS A 43 7.73 6.21 9.81
N GLN A 44 9.03 6.37 10.04
CA GLN A 44 10.06 5.57 9.36
C GLN A 44 9.95 4.07 9.69
N ASP A 45 9.43 3.76 10.89
CA ASP A 45 9.17 2.39 11.36
C ASP A 45 7.73 1.92 11.09
N ALA A 46 7.04 2.52 10.12
CA ALA A 46 5.68 2.08 9.77
C ALA A 46 5.73 0.65 9.19
N GLU A 47 5.30 -0.32 10.01
CA GLU A 47 5.21 -1.73 9.64
C GLU A 47 4.22 -1.93 8.46
N ARG A 48 4.31 -3.07 7.79
CA ARG A 48 3.30 -3.46 6.79
C ARG A 48 2.37 -4.50 7.37
N TRP A 49 1.08 -4.36 7.09
CA TRP A 49 0.09 -5.38 7.46
C TRP A 49 0.43 -6.77 6.90
N GLN A 50 1.10 -6.84 5.75
CA GLN A 50 1.59 -8.09 5.17
C GLN A 50 2.73 -8.73 5.96
N ASN A 51 3.49 -7.96 6.75
CA ASN A 51 4.52 -8.50 7.64
C ASN A 51 3.89 -9.04 8.93
N ILE A 52 2.85 -8.36 9.43
CA ILE A 52 2.14 -8.74 10.66
C ILE A 52 1.25 -9.97 10.42
N LEU A 53 0.58 -10.03 9.26
CA LEU A 53 -0.35 -11.09 8.87
C LEU A 53 0.04 -11.67 7.49
N PRO A 54 1.16 -12.41 7.40
CA PRO A 54 1.65 -12.94 6.13
C PRO A 54 0.61 -13.87 5.50
N GLY A 55 0.45 -13.76 4.18
CA GLY A 55 -0.50 -14.55 3.38
C GLY A 55 -1.98 -14.19 3.57
N ARG A 56 -2.35 -13.41 4.61
CA ARG A 56 -3.75 -13.01 4.83
C ARG A 56 -4.13 -11.73 4.12
N ILE A 57 -3.16 -10.85 3.87
CA ILE A 57 -3.37 -9.57 3.19
C ILE A 57 -2.45 -9.57 1.97
N ILE A 58 -3.05 -9.62 0.78
CA ILE A 58 -2.31 -9.79 -0.48
C ILE A 58 -2.66 -8.69 -1.49
N SER A 59 -1.76 -8.47 -2.46
CA SER A 59 -1.97 -7.57 -3.60
C SER A 59 -2.54 -8.34 -4.77
N TYR A 60 -3.62 -7.83 -5.38
CA TYR A 60 -4.19 -8.44 -6.58
C TYR A 60 -3.13 -8.56 -7.70
N LYS A 61 -2.38 -7.48 -7.95
CA LYS A 61 -1.40 -7.42 -9.06
C LYS A 61 -0.20 -8.32 -8.86
N ALA A 62 0.23 -8.48 -7.61
CA ALA A 62 1.42 -9.26 -7.29
C ALA A 62 1.09 -10.75 -7.18
N ASN A 63 0.01 -11.07 -6.46
CA ASN A 63 -0.23 -12.42 -5.95
C ASN A 63 -1.37 -13.18 -6.67
N ILE A 64 -2.16 -12.51 -7.51
CA ILE A 64 -3.31 -13.13 -8.20
C ILE A 64 -3.22 -12.96 -9.72
N ALA A 65 -3.01 -11.74 -10.19
CA ALA A 65 -3.08 -11.40 -11.60
C ALA A 65 -2.07 -12.21 -12.43
N THR A 66 -2.52 -12.70 -13.58
CA THR A 66 -1.68 -13.38 -14.58
C THR A 66 -1.48 -12.47 -15.80
N PRO A 67 -0.51 -12.73 -16.70
CA PRO A 67 -0.29 -11.92 -17.89
C PRO A 67 -1.52 -11.71 -18.80
N LYS A 68 -2.55 -12.55 -18.67
CA LYS A 68 -3.79 -12.47 -19.45
C LYS A 68 -4.91 -11.69 -18.73
N MET A 69 -4.68 -11.22 -17.50
CA MET A 69 -5.67 -10.53 -16.67
C MET A 69 -5.42 -9.03 -16.63
N ILE A 70 -6.50 -8.25 -16.49
CA ILE A 70 -6.44 -6.79 -16.41
C ILE A 70 -5.61 -6.35 -15.21
N GLY A 71 -4.71 -5.40 -15.42
CA GLY A 71 -3.87 -4.81 -14.36
C GLY A 71 -2.71 -5.68 -13.89
N PHE A 72 -2.43 -6.80 -14.56
CA PHE A 72 -1.15 -7.47 -14.41
C PHE A 72 0.00 -6.48 -14.63
N ASN A 73 0.98 -6.52 -13.72
CA ASN A 73 2.19 -5.73 -13.85
C ASN A 73 3.39 -6.65 -13.59
N PRO A 74 4.27 -6.88 -14.58
CA PRO A 74 5.43 -7.76 -14.43
C PRO A 74 6.41 -7.27 -13.35
N GLU A 75 6.48 -5.97 -13.07
CA GLU A 75 7.35 -5.41 -12.02
C GLU A 75 6.85 -5.72 -10.60
N LEU A 76 5.54 -5.99 -10.45
CA LEU A 76 4.93 -6.32 -9.17
C LEU A 76 4.72 -7.83 -8.99
N TYR A 77 4.89 -8.61 -10.05
CA TYR A 77 4.66 -10.05 -10.04
C TYR A 77 5.69 -10.75 -9.15
N ASP A 78 5.22 -11.52 -8.18
CA ASP A 78 6.08 -12.21 -7.21
C ASP A 78 6.38 -13.67 -7.57
N GLY A 79 5.89 -14.15 -8.72
CA GLY A 79 6.04 -15.54 -9.16
C GLY A 79 4.88 -16.47 -8.77
N THR A 80 3.91 -16.01 -7.98
CA THR A 80 2.87 -16.89 -7.39
C THR A 80 1.49 -16.75 -8.03
N GLY A 81 1.23 -15.65 -8.75
CA GLY A 81 -0.06 -15.37 -9.37
C GLY A 81 -0.50 -16.40 -10.40
N ASN A 82 -1.62 -17.08 -10.14
CA ASN A 82 -2.20 -18.11 -11.01
C ASN A 82 -3.66 -17.82 -11.43
N GLY A 83 -4.14 -16.61 -11.15
CA GLY A 83 -5.49 -16.16 -11.49
C GLY A 83 -6.58 -16.59 -10.50
N LYS A 84 -6.21 -17.25 -9.40
CA LYS A 84 -7.14 -17.67 -8.35
C LYS A 84 -6.84 -16.95 -7.04
N LEU A 85 -7.86 -16.80 -6.20
CA LEU A 85 -7.69 -16.34 -4.82
C LEU A 85 -7.01 -17.47 -4.01
N PRO A 86 -5.85 -17.23 -3.38
CA PRO A 86 -5.23 -18.20 -2.49
C PRO A 86 -6.10 -18.48 -1.25
N ASP A 87 -6.02 -19.70 -0.73
CA ASP A 87 -6.72 -20.09 0.50
C ASP A 87 -6.22 -19.30 1.72
N GLY A 88 -7.12 -19.01 2.67
CA GLY A 88 -6.77 -18.34 3.92
C GLY A 88 -6.55 -16.81 3.80
N VAL A 89 -6.67 -16.25 2.60
CA VAL A 89 -6.64 -14.80 2.37
C VAL A 89 -7.86 -14.14 3.03
N SER A 90 -7.62 -13.04 3.75
CA SER A 90 -8.64 -12.24 4.41
C SER A 90 -8.91 -10.92 3.66
N ILE A 91 -7.89 -10.32 3.04
CA ILE A 91 -8.01 -9.05 2.30
C ILE A 91 -7.22 -9.13 0.99
N VAL A 92 -7.86 -8.71 -0.10
CA VAL A 92 -7.22 -8.49 -1.40
C VAL A 92 -7.16 -7.00 -1.68
N CYS A 93 -5.96 -6.50 -1.96
CA CYS A 93 -5.70 -5.09 -2.19
C CYS A 93 -5.60 -4.79 -3.69
N PHE A 94 -6.53 -3.98 -4.19
CA PHE A 94 -6.51 -3.49 -5.57
C PHE A 94 -5.85 -2.11 -5.61
N HIS A 95 -4.55 -2.07 -5.87
CA HIS A 95 -3.79 -0.83 -5.96
C HIS A 95 -3.83 -0.25 -7.39
N GLY A 96 -4.51 0.88 -7.56
CA GLY A 96 -4.64 1.56 -8.86
C GLY A 96 -5.69 0.91 -9.76
N SER A 97 -5.32 0.59 -11.01
CA SER A 97 -6.19 -0.11 -11.97
C SER A 97 -5.85 -1.61 -12.04
N PRO A 98 -6.82 -2.55 -12.01
CA PRO A 98 -8.26 -2.30 -11.94
C PRO A 98 -8.69 -1.80 -10.56
N ARG A 99 -9.72 -0.96 -10.56
CA ARG A 99 -10.54 -0.69 -9.38
C ARG A 99 -11.71 -1.69 -9.41
N PRO A 100 -12.04 -2.38 -8.31
CA PRO A 100 -13.20 -3.26 -8.24
C PRO A 100 -14.50 -2.56 -8.63
#